data_AF-A0A7U6JJP2-F1
#
_entry.id   AF-A0A7U6JJP2-F1
#
_cell.length_a   1.000
_cell.length_b   1.000
_cell.length_c   1.000
_cell.angle_alpha   90.00
_cell.angle_beta   90.00
_cell.angle_gamma   90.00
#
_symmetry.space_group_name_H-M   'P 1'
#
loop_
_entity.id
_entity.type
_entity.pdbx_description
1 polymer ?
#
loop_
_entity_poly.entity_id
_entity_poly.type
_entity_poly.pdbx_seq_one_letter_code
_entity_poly.pdbx_strand_id
1 'polypeptide(L)'
;MFMKTSDAHAADQATEAVFICLKGIQGLGRKSLAFLFSTQAGKQYELTDNHPDAITIIDIDDYRGKAAWEEMRSQGQASAPKPAILIGLKPVDEEGAISLQKPFRTREILAAIDSLVERRQNQATTASMTLTKVTKGTAPGRKVNVSGNTGNRKSVLSSHAAASLNEKELHTFVGSANDVDLNDPTAIAAVQYSPEHFLAHHLGHLTTVALKERKFLQLGCCDAIFIVDPHKRCIHTDIGIRSQRSLGALPMGKPSAIRKLSELPAEIAAHGQCFSWEVFIWRMGLACSRGRLPEGTSLDQRFVLKRWPNLTRLMLFPHATRISAAWISAPLSLREILSRLSLPQRYVFAFFSAATATGLLVDAKTDGTVRKEEKASDQPSQRRGLFKRLLKTLYRKQGDNQA
;
A
#
# COMPACT_ATOMS: atom_id res chain seq x y z
N MET A 1 37.77 35.42 -44.61
CA MET A 1 36.92 34.89 -45.69
C MET A 1 36.17 33.68 -45.12
N PHE A 2 34.86 33.84 -44.87
CA PHE A 2 33.81 32.88 -44.45
C PHE A 2 34.02 32.06 -43.15
N MET A 3 33.24 32.27 -42.06
CA MET A 3 31.87 31.75 -41.76
C MET A 3 31.82 30.20 -41.80
N LYS A 4 31.21 29.44 -40.88
CA LYS A 4 30.12 29.65 -39.90
C LYS A 4 30.06 28.44 -38.93
N THR A 5 29.66 28.72 -37.69
CA THR A 5 28.81 27.95 -36.74
C THR A 5 28.56 26.43 -36.89
N SER A 6 28.60 25.76 -35.72
CA SER A 6 27.64 24.75 -35.21
C SER A 6 27.23 23.61 -36.13
N ASP A 7 27.44 22.37 -35.69
CA ASP A 7 26.33 21.38 -35.65
C ASP A 7 26.65 20.21 -34.71
N ALA A 8 26.16 20.35 -33.49
CA ALA A 8 25.77 19.23 -32.65
C ALA A 8 24.38 18.78 -33.11
N HIS A 9 24.30 17.80 -34.01
CA HIS A 9 23.07 17.09 -34.35
C HIS A 9 23.32 15.58 -34.31
N ALA A 10 23.47 15.04 -33.09
CA ALA A 10 23.01 13.69 -32.82
C ALA A 10 21.49 13.78 -32.68
N ALA A 11 20.77 13.15 -33.61
CA ALA A 11 19.32 13.18 -33.72
C ALA A 11 18.64 12.77 -32.40
N ASP A 12 18.11 13.76 -31.69
CA ASP A 12 17.09 13.58 -30.66
C ASP A 12 15.78 13.28 -31.42
N GLN A 13 15.53 11.99 -31.70
CA GLN A 13 14.17 11.55 -32.00
C GLN A 13 13.38 11.75 -30.71
N ALA A 14 12.76 12.91 -30.57
CA ALA A 14 11.85 13.22 -29.48
C ALA A 14 10.75 12.14 -29.47
N THR A 15 10.88 11.15 -28.59
CA THR A 15 9.80 10.19 -28.33
C THR A 15 8.58 10.97 -27.88
N GLU A 16 7.52 10.92 -28.69
CA GLU A 16 6.25 11.58 -28.42
C GLU A 16 5.71 11.14 -27.06
N ALA A 17 5.25 12.10 -26.25
CA ALA A 17 4.77 11.82 -24.90
C ALA A 17 3.49 10.97 -24.95
N VAL A 18 3.46 9.89 -24.16
CA VAL A 18 2.31 9.02 -24.00
C VAL A 18 1.43 9.55 -22.88
N PHE A 19 0.25 10.02 -23.25
CA PHE A 19 -0.74 10.53 -22.31
C PHE A 19 -1.46 9.40 -21.57
N ILE A 20 -1.52 9.48 -20.23
CA ILE A 20 -2.16 8.50 -19.36
C ILE A 20 -3.29 9.15 -18.56
N CYS A 21 -4.48 8.55 -18.61
CA CYS A 21 -5.62 8.95 -17.79
C CYS A 21 -5.94 7.87 -16.76
N LEU A 22 -6.22 8.25 -15.52
CA LEU A 22 -6.54 7.32 -14.44
C LEU A 22 -8.00 7.49 -14.01
N LYS A 23 -8.83 6.46 -14.19
CA LYS A 23 -10.27 6.45 -13.82
C LYS A 23 -10.58 5.36 -12.80
N GLY A 24 -11.44 5.63 -11.82
CA GLY A 24 -11.71 4.71 -10.72
C GLY A 24 -10.52 4.49 -9.75
N ILE A 25 -9.34 5.03 -10.06
CA ILE A 25 -8.12 4.86 -9.28
C ILE A 25 -7.94 6.08 -8.37
N GLN A 26 -8.01 5.86 -7.06
CA GLN A 26 -7.95 6.90 -6.04
C GLN A 26 -6.88 6.62 -4.98
N GLY A 27 -6.55 7.64 -4.20
CA GLY A 27 -5.65 7.49 -3.05
C GLY A 27 -4.27 6.95 -3.43
N LEU A 28 -3.85 5.86 -2.77
CA LEU A 28 -2.52 5.28 -2.95
C LEU A 28 -2.31 4.71 -4.36
N GLY A 29 -3.34 4.09 -4.97
CA GLY A 29 -3.24 3.58 -6.34
C GLY A 29 -2.91 4.70 -7.34
N ARG A 30 -3.54 5.87 -7.18
CA ARG A 30 -3.27 7.05 -8.02
C ARG A 30 -1.87 7.59 -7.76
N LYS A 31 -1.45 7.68 -6.49
CA LYS A 31 -0.10 8.15 -6.12
C LYS A 31 1.01 7.22 -6.60
N SER A 32 0.82 5.90 -6.52
CA SER A 32 1.80 4.91 -6.99
C SER A 32 1.95 4.93 -8.51
N LEU A 33 0.84 5.01 -9.25
CA LEU A 33 0.88 5.15 -10.70
C LEU A 33 1.45 6.52 -11.11
N ALA A 34 1.08 7.60 -10.43
CA ALA A 34 1.67 8.91 -10.66
C ALA A 34 3.17 8.94 -10.39
N PHE A 35 3.62 8.29 -9.31
CA PHE A 35 5.04 8.13 -9.00
C PHE A 35 5.75 7.28 -10.06
N LEU A 36 5.14 6.18 -10.51
CA LEU A 36 5.67 5.35 -11.58
C LEU A 36 5.92 6.17 -12.85
N PHE A 37 4.90 6.90 -13.31
CA PHE A 37 5.01 7.71 -14.52
C PHE A 37 5.93 8.92 -14.37
N SER A 38 6.12 9.44 -13.16
CA SER A 38 7.03 10.58 -12.93
C SER A 38 8.49 10.20 -12.65
N THR A 39 8.78 8.99 -12.15
CA THR A 39 10.13 8.63 -11.67
C THR A 39 10.83 7.52 -12.44
N GLN A 40 10.08 6.59 -13.04
CA GLN A 40 10.65 5.36 -13.57
C GLN A 40 10.79 5.35 -15.10
N ALA A 41 10.28 6.38 -15.78
CA ALA A 41 10.10 6.34 -17.24
C ALA A 41 10.46 7.63 -18.01
N GLY A 42 11.18 8.59 -17.39
CA GLY A 42 11.63 9.80 -18.09
C GLY A 42 10.48 10.62 -18.72
N LYS A 43 10.81 11.54 -19.65
CA LYS A 43 9.89 12.47 -20.33
C LYS A 43 8.83 11.79 -21.24
N GLN A 44 8.60 10.48 -21.12
CA GLN A 44 7.78 9.69 -22.05
C GLN A 44 6.31 9.55 -21.63
N TYR A 45 5.94 9.81 -20.37
CA TYR A 45 4.56 9.66 -19.91
C TYR A 45 4.04 10.92 -19.23
N GLU A 46 2.85 11.37 -19.62
CA GLU A 46 2.19 12.53 -19.04
C GLU A 46 0.81 12.18 -18.49
N LEU A 47 0.58 12.46 -17.20
CA LEU A 47 -0.72 12.28 -16.58
C LEU A 47 -1.67 13.41 -16.97
N THR A 48 -2.84 13.05 -17.49
CA THR A 48 -3.86 14.00 -17.92
C THR A 48 -5.26 13.53 -17.53
N ASP A 49 -6.13 14.49 -17.20
CA ASP A 49 -7.54 14.20 -16.94
C ASP A 49 -8.39 14.33 -18.21
N ASN A 50 -7.87 14.97 -19.26
CA ASN A 50 -8.57 15.21 -20.52
C ASN A 50 -7.59 15.32 -21.70
N HIS A 51 -7.32 14.19 -22.35
CA HIS A 51 -6.60 14.15 -23.62
C HIS A 51 -7.28 13.14 -24.56
N PRO A 52 -7.53 13.49 -25.83
CA PRO A 52 -8.25 12.63 -26.77
C PRO A 52 -7.56 11.28 -26.96
N ASP A 53 -6.22 11.28 -27.01
CA ASP A 53 -5.39 10.09 -27.22
C ASP A 53 -4.79 9.50 -25.94
N ALA A 54 -5.36 9.79 -24.77
CA ALA A 54 -4.87 9.18 -23.54
C ALA A 54 -5.17 7.67 -23.50
N ILE A 55 -4.20 6.87 -23.05
CA ILE A 55 -4.46 5.50 -22.60
C ILE A 55 -5.13 5.59 -21.23
N THR A 56 -6.33 5.03 -21.11
CA THR A 56 -7.08 5.08 -19.85
C THR A 56 -6.83 3.82 -19.03
N ILE A 57 -6.32 3.99 -17.81
CA ILE A 57 -6.18 2.90 -16.85
C ILE A 57 -7.37 2.97 -15.88
N ILE A 58 -8.11 1.87 -15.76
CA ILE A 58 -9.40 1.81 -15.08
C ILE A 58 -9.39 0.74 -14.00
N ASP A 59 -9.68 1.13 -12.76
CA ASP A 59 -9.91 0.18 -11.67
C ASP A 59 -11.33 -0.39 -11.73
N ILE A 60 -11.47 -1.61 -12.26
CA ILE A 60 -12.79 -2.24 -12.42
C ILE A 60 -13.35 -2.79 -11.10
N ASP A 61 -12.57 -2.78 -10.00
CA ASP A 61 -13.07 -3.12 -8.67
C ASP A 61 -13.71 -1.90 -7.97
N ASP A 62 -13.39 -0.67 -8.39
CA ASP A 62 -14.01 0.57 -7.88
C ASP A 62 -15.29 0.89 -8.67
N TYR A 63 -16.35 1.30 -7.96
CA TYR A 63 -17.64 1.61 -8.58
C TYR A 63 -17.55 2.74 -9.63
N ARG A 64 -16.64 3.71 -9.43
CA ARG A 64 -16.42 4.80 -10.40
C ARG A 64 -15.62 4.32 -11.60
N GLY A 65 -14.76 3.33 -11.42
CA GLY A 65 -14.05 2.72 -12.54
C GLY A 65 -14.99 1.89 -13.42
N LYS A 66 -15.91 1.12 -12.82
CA LYS A 66 -16.99 0.46 -13.57
C LYS A 66 -17.87 1.45 -14.34
N ALA A 67 -18.33 2.50 -13.66
CA ALA A 67 -19.12 3.55 -14.31
C ALA A 67 -18.34 4.23 -15.45
N ALA A 68 -17.05 4.52 -15.26
CA ALA A 68 -16.20 5.09 -16.30
C ALA A 68 -15.99 4.14 -17.49
N TRP A 69 -15.87 2.83 -17.25
CA TRP A 69 -15.78 1.84 -18.32
C TRP A 69 -17.08 1.77 -19.13
N GLU A 70 -18.23 1.73 -18.46
CA GLU A 70 -19.55 1.72 -19.11
C GLU A 70 -19.78 3.01 -19.93
N GLU A 71 -19.40 4.16 -19.39
CA GLU A 71 -19.45 5.44 -20.08
C GLU A 71 -18.54 5.44 -21.33
N MET A 72 -17.29 4.98 -21.19
CA MET A 72 -16.36 4.87 -22.32
C MET A 72 -16.86 3.90 -23.40
N ARG A 73 -17.50 2.80 -23.00
CA ARG A 73 -18.05 1.80 -23.93
C ARG A 73 -19.28 2.31 -24.67
N SER A 74 -20.15 3.07 -23.99
CA SER A 74 -21.32 3.70 -24.60
C SER A 74 -20.96 4.84 -25.54
N GLN A 75 -19.94 5.64 -25.20
CA GLN A 75 -19.38 6.67 -26.08
C GLN A 75 -18.57 6.07 -27.25
N GLY A 76 -17.90 4.93 -27.03
CA GLY A 76 -17.13 4.18 -28.02
C GLY A 76 -17.97 3.43 -29.06
N GLN A 77 -19.30 3.45 -28.98
CA GLN A 77 -20.18 3.03 -30.07
C GLN A 77 -20.37 4.13 -31.14
N ALA A 78 -19.96 5.37 -30.87
CA ALA A 78 -20.05 6.50 -31.81
C ALA A 78 -18.69 6.94 -32.39
N SER A 79 -17.55 6.46 -31.85
CA SER A 79 -16.18 6.75 -32.29
C SER A 79 -15.28 5.55 -31.98
N ALA A 80 -14.11 5.46 -32.62
CA ALA A 80 -13.13 4.38 -32.38
C ALA A 80 -12.87 4.17 -30.86
N PRO A 81 -12.81 2.91 -30.38
CA PRO A 81 -12.71 2.61 -28.95
C PRO A 81 -11.40 3.16 -28.39
N LYS A 82 -11.50 3.96 -27.32
CA LYS A 82 -10.33 4.51 -26.63
C LYS A 82 -9.51 3.36 -25.99
N PRO A 83 -8.18 3.34 -26.16
CA PRO A 83 -7.36 2.28 -25.61
C PRO A 83 -7.42 2.29 -24.08
N ALA A 84 -7.72 1.14 -23.49
CA ALA A 84 -7.92 1.00 -22.06
C ALA A 84 -7.14 -0.18 -21.48
N ILE A 85 -6.68 0.01 -20.24
CA ILE A 85 -6.12 -1.05 -19.39
C ILE A 85 -7.06 -1.22 -18.20
N LEU A 86 -7.69 -2.37 -18.08
CA LEU A 86 -8.56 -2.71 -16.96
C LEU A 86 -7.72 -3.39 -15.88
N ILE A 87 -7.67 -2.79 -14.70
CA ILE A 87 -7.00 -3.37 -13.54
C ILE A 87 -8.05 -3.91 -12.57
N GLY A 88 -7.93 -5.17 -12.15
CA GLY A 88 -8.95 -5.84 -11.34
C GLY A 88 -8.41 -6.99 -10.49
N LEU A 89 -9.10 -7.35 -9.41
CA LEU A 89 -8.77 -8.54 -8.59
C LEU A 89 -8.93 -9.86 -9.38
N LYS A 90 -9.80 -9.84 -10.38
CA LYS A 90 -10.03 -10.93 -11.32
C LYS A 90 -9.72 -10.45 -12.74
N PRO A 91 -9.20 -11.31 -13.61
CA PRO A 91 -9.10 -10.99 -15.03
C PRO A 91 -10.50 -10.74 -15.58
N VAL A 92 -10.62 -9.74 -16.45
CA VAL A 92 -11.87 -9.41 -17.15
C VAL A 92 -11.60 -9.55 -18.64
N ASP A 93 -12.48 -10.25 -19.33
CA ASP A 93 -12.39 -10.41 -20.79
C ASP A 93 -13.29 -9.37 -21.44
N GLU A 94 -12.71 -8.23 -21.80
CA GLU A 94 -13.41 -7.09 -22.38
C GLU A 94 -12.77 -6.74 -23.71
N GLU A 95 -13.57 -6.76 -24.77
CA GLU A 95 -13.13 -6.49 -26.14
C GLU A 95 -12.58 -5.07 -26.26
N GLY A 96 -11.39 -4.93 -26.84
CA GLY A 96 -10.72 -3.63 -27.03
C GLY A 96 -9.94 -3.11 -25.81
N ALA A 97 -9.91 -3.82 -24.69
CA ALA A 97 -9.09 -3.49 -23.52
C ALA A 97 -8.03 -4.55 -23.21
N ILE A 98 -6.95 -4.15 -22.54
CA ILE A 98 -5.99 -5.08 -21.94
C ILE A 98 -6.35 -5.26 -20.47
N SER A 99 -6.59 -6.50 -20.04
CA SER A 99 -6.84 -6.82 -18.63
C SER A 99 -5.55 -7.14 -17.89
N LEU A 100 -5.32 -6.48 -16.76
CA LEU A 100 -4.25 -6.75 -15.81
C LEU A 100 -4.82 -7.16 -14.45
N GLN A 101 -4.47 -8.37 -14.02
CA GLN A 101 -4.89 -8.89 -12.72
C GLN A 101 -4.02 -8.32 -11.60
N LYS A 102 -4.64 -7.83 -10.53
CA LYS A 102 -3.98 -7.43 -9.30
C LYS A 102 -3.61 -8.65 -8.44
N PRO A 103 -2.41 -8.69 -7.83
CA PRO A 103 -1.35 -7.69 -7.94
C PRO A 103 -0.55 -7.84 -9.24
N PHE A 104 -0.22 -6.72 -9.89
CA PHE A 104 0.64 -6.65 -11.07
C PHE A 104 1.96 -5.94 -10.74
N ARG A 105 3.02 -6.26 -11.48
CA ARG A 105 4.35 -5.64 -11.38
C ARG A 105 4.44 -4.43 -12.31
N THR A 106 5.36 -3.50 -12.03
CA THR A 106 5.63 -2.33 -12.89
C THR A 106 5.86 -2.71 -14.36
N ARG A 107 6.62 -3.76 -14.62
CA ARG A 107 6.88 -4.21 -16.00
C ARG A 107 5.62 -4.63 -16.76
N GLU A 108 4.60 -5.13 -16.06
CA GLU A 108 3.36 -5.63 -16.68
C GLU A 108 2.47 -4.46 -17.12
N ILE A 109 2.42 -3.40 -16.32
CA ILE A 109 1.68 -2.19 -16.71
C ILE A 109 2.39 -1.43 -17.83
N LEU A 110 3.73 -1.36 -17.81
CA LEU A 110 4.50 -0.74 -18.89
C LEU A 110 4.35 -1.55 -20.20
N ALA A 111 4.50 -2.87 -20.15
CA ALA A 111 4.32 -3.72 -21.33
C ALA A 111 2.89 -3.62 -21.92
N ALA A 112 1.87 -3.46 -21.07
CA ALA A 112 0.50 -3.22 -21.52
C ALA A 112 0.35 -1.86 -22.22
N ILE A 113 1.01 -0.82 -21.71
CA ILE A 113 1.05 0.50 -22.35
C ILE A 113 1.77 0.41 -23.70
N ASP A 114 2.97 -0.18 -23.74
CA ASP A 114 3.76 -0.37 -24.96
C ASP A 114 2.93 -1.10 -26.04
N SER A 115 2.23 -2.17 -25.64
CA SER A 115 1.33 -2.93 -26.54
C SER A 115 0.21 -2.07 -27.12
N LEU A 116 -0.34 -1.12 -26.35
CA LEU A 116 -1.39 -0.21 -26.82
C LEU A 116 -0.83 0.90 -27.71
N VAL A 117 0.36 1.39 -27.41
CA VAL A 117 1.08 2.37 -28.25
C VAL A 117 1.42 1.74 -29.61
N GLU A 118 1.96 0.53 -29.64
CA GLU A 118 2.25 -0.21 -30.88
C GLU A 118 0.98 -0.48 -31.70
N ARG A 119 -0.12 -0.91 -31.05
CA ARG A 119 -1.42 -1.08 -31.71
C ARG A 119 -1.91 0.21 -32.36
N ARG A 120 -1.75 1.36 -31.67
CA ARG A 120 -2.13 2.68 -32.20
C ARG A 120 -1.28 3.05 -33.41
N GLN A 121 0.04 2.88 -33.32
CA GLN A 121 0.95 3.15 -34.44
C GLN A 121 0.58 2.30 -35.64
N ASN A 122 0.39 0.99 -35.46
CA ASN A 122 -0.01 0.07 -36.53
C ASN A 122 -1.39 0.39 -37.13
N GLN A 123 -2.35 0.86 -36.31
CA GLN A 123 -3.65 1.34 -36.79
C GLN A 123 -3.55 2.67 -37.54
N ALA A 124 -2.64 3.57 -37.15
CA ALA A 124 -2.39 4.83 -37.85
C ALA A 124 -1.67 4.61 -39.20
N THR A 125 -0.73 3.66 -39.29
CA THR A 125 -0.11 3.26 -40.57
C THR A 125 -1.12 2.57 -41.48
N THR A 126 -1.97 1.70 -40.91
CA THR A 126 -3.03 1.03 -41.68
C THR A 126 -4.09 2.03 -42.12
N ALA A 127 -4.53 2.97 -41.27
CA ALA A 127 -5.49 4.02 -41.65
C ALA A 127 -4.93 5.00 -42.68
N SER A 128 -3.64 5.39 -42.62
CA SER A 128 -2.97 6.16 -43.68
C SER A 128 -2.88 5.40 -45.00
N MET A 129 -2.70 4.07 -44.97
CA MET A 129 -2.74 3.23 -46.18
C MET A 129 -4.16 2.92 -46.66
N THR A 130 -5.16 3.03 -45.78
CA THR A 130 -6.58 2.73 -46.08
C THR A 130 -7.34 3.98 -46.53
N LEU A 131 -6.89 5.20 -46.18
CA LEU A 131 -7.42 6.43 -46.80
C LEU A 131 -7.13 6.52 -48.31
N THR A 132 -6.14 5.75 -48.80
CA THR A 132 -5.90 5.56 -50.25
C THR A 132 -6.79 4.46 -50.86
N LYS A 133 -7.58 3.75 -50.04
CA LYS A 133 -8.26 2.52 -50.45
C LYS A 133 -9.60 2.29 -49.75
N VAL A 134 -10.50 3.28 -49.81
CA VAL A 134 -11.95 3.04 -49.61
C VAL A 134 -12.74 3.66 -50.75
N THR A 135 -12.93 2.88 -51.81
CA THR A 135 -14.16 2.90 -52.59
C THR A 135 -14.80 1.52 -52.47
N LYS A 136 -16.08 1.50 -52.05
CA LYS A 136 -17.01 0.36 -52.00
C LYS A 136 -16.72 -0.66 -50.89
N GLY A 137 -17.63 -1.06 -50.01
CA GLY A 137 -19.06 -0.81 -49.85
C GLY A 137 -19.66 -1.93 -49.00
N THR A 138 -20.84 -1.67 -48.44
CA THR A 138 -21.88 -2.66 -48.03
C THR A 138 -21.73 -3.37 -46.67
N ALA A 139 -22.59 -2.96 -45.71
CA ALA A 139 -23.20 -3.80 -44.65
C ALA A 139 -24.30 -4.70 -45.29
N PRO A 140 -24.93 -5.73 -44.66
CA PRO A 140 -25.40 -5.85 -43.26
C PRO A 140 -25.17 -7.29 -42.67
N GLY A 141 -25.54 -7.75 -41.47
CA GLY A 141 -26.39 -7.38 -40.33
C GLY A 141 -26.77 -8.68 -39.57
N ARG A 142 -27.59 -8.57 -38.49
CA ARG A 142 -28.32 -9.64 -37.72
C ARG A 142 -27.64 -10.10 -36.39
N LYS A 143 -28.09 -9.73 -35.17
CA LYS A 143 -29.32 -9.98 -34.34
C LYS A 143 -29.18 -11.15 -33.33
N VAL A 144 -29.39 -10.83 -32.03
CA VAL A 144 -30.23 -11.53 -31.00
C VAL A 144 -29.58 -12.79 -30.33
N ASN A 145 -29.64 -13.15 -29.03
CA ASN A 145 -30.46 -12.92 -27.80
C ASN A 145 -29.58 -13.29 -26.56
N VAL A 146 -29.63 -12.63 -25.39
CA VAL A 146 -30.49 -12.81 -24.17
C VAL A 146 -30.48 -14.19 -23.46
N SER A 147 -30.06 -14.13 -22.18
CA SER A 147 -30.56 -14.86 -20.98
C SER A 147 -29.60 -15.83 -20.29
N GLY A 148 -29.53 -15.76 -18.95
CA GLY A 148 -28.96 -16.85 -18.13
C GLY A 148 -28.44 -16.45 -16.75
N ASN A 149 -29.34 -16.19 -15.82
CA ASN A 149 -29.11 -16.04 -14.38
C ASN A 149 -28.43 -17.29 -13.76
N THR A 150 -27.55 -17.13 -12.75
CA THR A 150 -27.56 -17.89 -11.47
C THR A 150 -26.34 -17.56 -10.61
N GLY A 151 -26.59 -17.39 -9.31
CA GLY A 151 -25.63 -16.89 -8.34
C GLY A 151 -24.52 -17.88 -7.96
N ASN A 152 -23.41 -17.33 -7.49
CA ASN A 152 -22.60 -18.00 -6.48
C ASN A 152 -21.78 -16.98 -5.69
N ARG A 153 -22.26 -16.63 -4.49
CA ARG A 153 -21.51 -15.87 -3.49
C ARG A 153 -20.41 -16.78 -2.92
N LYS A 154 -19.16 -16.58 -3.34
CA LYS A 154 -17.99 -17.17 -2.68
C LYS A 154 -17.18 -16.07 -1.99
N SER A 155 -17.27 -16.10 -0.65
CA SER A 155 -16.25 -15.76 0.35
C SER A 155 -15.03 -14.97 -0.18
N VAL A 156 -15.08 -13.65 0.03
CA VAL A 156 -13.99 -12.74 -0.30
C VAL A 156 -13.04 -12.69 0.91
N LEU A 157 -11.88 -13.32 0.77
CA LEU A 157 -10.69 -12.95 1.54
C LEU A 157 -10.48 -11.45 1.35
N SER A 158 -10.79 -10.67 2.38
CA SER A 158 -10.82 -9.22 2.27
C SER A 158 -9.40 -8.66 2.08
N SER A 159 -9.05 -8.43 0.81
CA SER A 159 -7.81 -7.79 0.37
C SER A 159 -7.85 -6.31 0.73
N HIS A 160 -7.62 -6.00 2.01
CA HIS A 160 -7.45 -4.62 2.46
C HIS A 160 -6.10 -4.11 1.97
N ALA A 161 -6.09 -3.50 0.79
CA ALA A 161 -5.01 -2.62 0.37
C ALA A 161 -4.91 -1.45 1.36
N ALA A 162 -3.71 -0.90 1.52
CA ALA A 162 -3.45 0.22 2.42
C ALA A 162 -4.33 1.42 2.07
N ALA A 163 -5.30 1.69 2.93
CA ALA A 163 -6.04 2.94 2.89
C ALA A 163 -5.10 4.06 3.34
N SER A 164 -4.86 5.04 2.46
CA SER A 164 -4.27 6.31 2.84
C SER A 164 -5.34 7.16 3.52
N LEU A 165 -5.04 7.69 4.69
CA LEU A 165 -5.99 8.52 5.43
C LEU A 165 -6.26 9.84 4.69
N ASN A 166 -7.53 10.21 4.56
CA ASN A 166 -7.90 11.60 4.28
C ASN A 166 -7.68 12.46 5.54
N GLU A 167 -7.77 13.78 5.42
CA GLU A 167 -7.47 14.72 6.52
C GLU A 167 -8.35 14.49 7.77
N LYS A 168 -9.64 14.21 7.58
CA LYS A 168 -10.58 13.92 8.68
C LYS A 168 -10.25 12.58 9.38
N GLU A 169 -9.87 11.57 8.61
CA GLU A 169 -9.44 10.29 9.15
C GLU A 169 -8.05 10.41 9.81
N LEU A 170 -7.17 11.25 9.28
CA LEU A 170 -5.86 11.49 9.85
C LEU A 170 -5.98 12.02 11.28
N HIS A 171 -6.83 13.03 11.49
CA HIS A 171 -7.13 13.53 12.83
C HIS A 171 -7.76 12.49 13.75
N THR A 172 -8.47 11.52 13.18
CA THR A 172 -9.09 10.46 13.96
C THR A 172 -8.06 9.46 14.50
N PHE A 173 -7.11 9.05 13.65
CA PHE A 173 -6.17 7.96 13.95
C PHE A 173 -4.82 8.44 14.48
N VAL A 174 -4.43 9.66 14.15
CA VAL A 174 -3.13 10.26 14.54
C VAL A 174 -3.33 11.51 15.41
N GLY A 175 -4.57 11.95 15.59
CA GLY A 175 -4.87 13.10 16.45
C GLY A 175 -4.53 14.44 15.81
N SER A 176 -4.74 15.50 16.59
CA SER A 176 -4.47 16.90 16.22
C SER A 176 -3.67 17.62 17.30
N ALA A 177 -3.26 16.94 18.36
CA ALA A 177 -2.55 17.54 19.48
C ALA A 177 -1.24 18.20 19.00
N ASN A 178 -0.89 19.30 19.67
CA ASN A 178 0.39 19.96 19.50
C ASN A 178 1.48 19.16 20.21
N ASP A 179 2.71 19.39 19.78
CA ASP A 179 3.89 18.82 20.43
C ASP A 179 4.03 19.37 21.85
N VAL A 180 4.48 18.53 22.77
CA VAL A 180 4.71 18.89 24.17
C VAL A 180 6.20 18.93 24.50
N ASP A 181 6.58 19.62 25.57
CA ASP A 181 7.96 19.54 26.05
C ASP A 181 8.22 18.15 26.64
N LEU A 182 9.10 17.38 25.99
CA LEU A 182 9.48 16.04 26.41
C LEU A 182 10.43 16.04 27.61
N ASN A 183 10.80 17.20 28.15
CA ASN A 183 11.56 17.30 29.40
C ASN A 183 10.66 17.63 30.60
N ASP A 184 9.38 17.95 30.37
CA ASP A 184 8.40 18.18 31.43
C ASP A 184 7.56 16.89 31.66
N PRO A 185 7.70 16.23 32.82
CA PRO A 185 6.90 15.06 33.16
C PRO A 185 5.39 15.29 33.10
N THR A 186 4.92 16.51 33.43
CA THR A 186 3.49 16.86 33.40
C THR A 186 2.98 16.91 31.97
N ALA A 187 3.76 17.53 31.07
CA ALA A 187 3.42 17.60 29.66
C ALA A 187 3.47 16.21 28.98
N ILE A 188 4.40 15.34 29.39
CA ILE A 188 4.44 13.93 28.95
C ILE A 188 3.17 13.20 29.40
N ALA A 189 2.78 13.32 30.66
CA ALA A 189 1.58 12.67 31.19
C ALA A 189 0.31 13.10 30.43
N ALA A 190 0.23 14.36 29.99
CA ALA A 190 -0.90 14.88 29.22
C ALA A 190 -1.05 14.24 27.82
N VAL A 191 0.03 13.70 27.25
CA VAL A 191 0.01 13.01 25.95
C VAL A 191 0.07 11.49 26.06
N GLN A 192 -0.18 10.95 27.25
CA GLN A 192 -0.21 9.51 27.49
C GLN A 192 -1.63 8.91 27.47
N TYR A 193 -1.70 7.59 27.33
CA TYR A 193 -2.93 6.80 27.47
C TYR A 193 -2.61 5.41 28.00
N SER A 194 -3.53 4.80 28.75
CA SER A 194 -3.38 3.44 29.30
C SER A 194 -3.85 2.38 28.29
N PRO A 195 -2.95 1.62 27.62
CA PRO A 195 -3.31 0.70 26.54
C PRO A 195 -4.17 -0.48 26.98
N GLU A 196 -4.04 -0.93 28.22
CA GLU A 196 -4.76 -2.04 28.83
C GLU A 196 -6.28 -1.82 28.87
N HIS A 197 -6.73 -0.58 28.75
CA HIS A 197 -8.14 -0.24 28.62
C HIS A 197 -8.65 -0.40 27.18
N PHE A 198 -7.84 -0.78 26.19
CA PHE A 198 -8.27 -0.81 24.78
C PHE A 198 -8.11 -2.17 24.12
N LEU A 199 -8.97 -2.44 23.14
CA LEU A 199 -9.03 -3.71 22.42
C LEU A 199 -7.69 -4.11 21.76
N ALA A 200 -6.94 -3.13 21.27
CA ALA A 200 -5.65 -3.37 20.61
C ALA A 200 -4.66 -4.14 21.52
N HIS A 201 -4.60 -3.77 22.80
CA HIS A 201 -3.73 -4.40 23.78
C HIS A 201 -4.12 -5.86 23.99
N HIS A 202 -5.39 -6.10 24.32
CA HIS A 202 -5.91 -7.46 24.57
C HIS A 202 -5.73 -8.35 23.35
N LEU A 203 -6.07 -7.88 22.15
CA LEU A 203 -5.86 -8.64 20.92
C LEU A 203 -4.39 -8.95 20.68
N GLY A 204 -3.47 -7.99 20.88
CA GLY A 204 -2.03 -8.23 20.79
C GLY A 204 -1.56 -9.37 21.69
N HIS A 205 -1.98 -9.35 22.97
CA HIS A 205 -1.71 -10.45 23.91
C HIS A 205 -2.31 -11.77 23.45
N LEU A 206 -3.57 -11.79 23.01
CA LEU A 206 -4.25 -12.99 22.51
C LEU A 206 -3.52 -13.60 21.31
N THR A 207 -3.00 -12.79 20.37
CA THR A 207 -2.24 -13.34 19.23
C THR A 207 -0.99 -14.09 19.66
N THR A 208 -0.30 -13.59 20.68
CA THR A 208 0.90 -14.23 21.24
C THR A 208 0.56 -15.57 21.89
N VAL A 209 -0.51 -15.62 22.69
CA VAL A 209 -0.97 -16.86 23.34
C VAL A 209 -1.49 -17.86 22.31
N ALA A 210 -2.29 -17.42 21.34
CA ALA A 210 -2.84 -18.27 20.29
C ALA A 210 -1.75 -18.92 19.43
N LEU A 211 -0.67 -18.17 19.12
CA LEU A 211 0.49 -18.72 18.40
C LEU A 211 1.23 -19.78 19.21
N LYS A 212 1.45 -19.52 20.51
CA LYS A 212 2.17 -20.44 21.39
C LYS A 212 1.40 -21.74 21.58
N GLU A 213 0.09 -21.64 21.80
CA GLU A 213 -0.77 -22.80 22.06
C GLU A 213 -1.30 -23.48 20.79
N ARG A 214 -1.22 -22.81 19.64
CA ARG A 214 -1.85 -23.23 18.36
C ARG A 214 -3.34 -23.56 18.51
N LYS A 215 -4.06 -22.76 19.28
CA LYS A 215 -5.51 -22.87 19.50
C LYS A 215 -6.22 -21.58 19.13
N PHE A 216 -7.47 -21.71 18.70
CA PHE A 216 -8.35 -20.57 18.52
C PHE A 216 -8.65 -19.95 19.89
N LEU A 217 -8.54 -18.63 19.99
CA LEU A 217 -8.86 -17.88 21.20
C LEU A 217 -9.94 -16.86 20.92
N GLN A 218 -11.00 -16.90 21.71
CA GLN A 218 -12.14 -15.98 21.62
C GLN A 218 -12.11 -14.95 22.76
N LEU A 219 -12.35 -13.70 22.40
CA LEU A 219 -12.58 -12.57 23.30
C LEU A 219 -13.94 -11.94 22.95
N GLY A 220 -14.77 -11.71 23.97
CA GLY A 220 -15.98 -10.90 23.86
C GLY A 220 -15.69 -9.45 24.27
N CYS A 221 -16.23 -8.49 23.53
CA CYS A 221 -16.13 -7.07 23.85
C CYS A 221 -17.27 -6.28 23.19
N CYS A 222 -18.02 -5.48 23.97
CA CYS A 222 -19.06 -4.57 23.46
C CYS A 222 -20.05 -5.25 22.49
N ASP A 223 -20.60 -6.40 22.91
CA ASP A 223 -21.50 -7.27 22.13
C ASP A 223 -20.91 -7.84 20.83
N ALA A 224 -19.61 -7.64 20.58
CA ALA A 224 -18.88 -8.20 19.48
C ALA A 224 -17.99 -9.37 19.93
N ILE A 225 -17.75 -10.29 19.00
CA ILE A 225 -16.89 -11.44 19.20
C ILE A 225 -15.64 -11.30 18.36
N PHE A 226 -14.47 -11.56 18.96
CA PHE A 226 -13.17 -11.61 18.30
C PHE A 226 -12.57 -12.98 18.48
N ILE A 227 -12.33 -13.71 17.38
CA ILE A 227 -11.69 -15.02 17.41
C ILE A 227 -10.37 -14.93 16.67
N VAL A 228 -9.27 -15.12 17.41
CA VAL A 228 -7.93 -15.21 16.85
C VAL A 228 -7.72 -16.60 16.28
N ASP A 229 -7.52 -16.67 14.97
CA ASP A 229 -7.09 -17.89 14.26
C ASP A 229 -5.56 -17.87 14.12
N PRO A 230 -4.81 -18.73 14.87
CA PRO A 230 -3.36 -18.76 14.80
C PRO A 230 -2.83 -19.42 13.53
N HIS A 231 -3.63 -20.22 12.83
CA HIS A 231 -3.25 -20.91 11.59
C HIS A 231 -3.28 -19.94 10.41
N LYS A 232 -4.35 -19.14 10.30
CA LYS A 232 -4.50 -18.13 9.24
C LYS A 232 -3.89 -16.77 9.60
N ARG A 233 -3.51 -16.57 10.87
CA ARG A 233 -3.02 -15.28 11.39
C ARG A 233 -4.03 -14.16 11.11
N CYS A 234 -5.30 -14.47 11.37
CA CYS A 234 -6.42 -13.57 11.14
C CYS A 234 -7.30 -13.48 12.39
N ILE A 235 -8.04 -12.38 12.47
CA ILE A 235 -9.08 -12.16 13.48
C ILE A 235 -10.41 -12.28 12.76
N HIS A 236 -11.21 -13.24 13.22
CA HIS A 236 -12.60 -13.38 12.84
C HIS A 236 -13.48 -12.55 13.77
N THR A 237 -14.44 -11.84 13.22
CA THR A 237 -15.39 -11.04 14.01
C THR A 237 -16.69 -10.85 13.26
N ASP A 238 -17.77 -10.66 14.00
CA ASP A 238 -19.10 -10.31 13.51
C ASP A 238 -19.24 -8.82 13.15
N ILE A 239 -18.29 -7.97 13.54
CA ILE A 239 -18.35 -6.53 13.20
C ILE A 239 -17.79 -6.21 11.81
N GLY A 240 -18.51 -5.33 11.12
CA GLY A 240 -18.05 -4.73 9.86
C GLY A 240 -16.99 -3.62 10.06
N ILE A 241 -16.29 -3.29 8.97
CA ILE A 241 -15.22 -2.27 8.93
C ILE A 241 -15.64 -0.88 9.45
N ARG A 242 -16.91 -0.51 9.31
CA ARG A 242 -17.44 0.79 9.77
C ARG A 242 -17.44 0.91 11.29
N SER A 243 -17.80 -0.16 11.99
CA SER A 243 -17.91 -0.18 13.46
C SER A 243 -16.55 -0.28 14.16
N GLN A 244 -15.53 -0.79 13.46
CA GLN A 244 -14.17 -0.95 14.00
C GLN A 244 -13.57 0.37 14.50
N ARG A 245 -13.86 1.50 13.83
CA ARG A 245 -13.32 2.81 14.23
C ARG A 245 -13.77 3.18 15.64
N SER A 246 -15.08 3.11 15.89
CA SER A 246 -15.65 3.46 17.19
C SER A 246 -15.16 2.49 18.26
N LEU A 247 -15.13 1.20 17.93
CA LEU A 247 -14.68 0.18 18.87
C LEU A 247 -13.21 0.34 19.28
N GLY A 248 -12.33 0.65 18.34
CA GLY A 248 -10.91 0.87 18.63
C GLY A 248 -10.64 2.14 19.45
N ALA A 249 -11.51 3.15 19.37
CA ALA A 249 -11.35 4.42 20.08
C ALA A 249 -11.97 4.43 21.47
N LEU A 250 -12.82 3.45 21.80
CA LEU A 250 -13.51 3.38 23.08
C LEU A 250 -12.71 2.53 24.08
N PRO A 251 -12.54 3.01 25.32
CA PRO A 251 -12.09 2.15 26.41
C PRO A 251 -13.07 0.99 26.55
N MET A 252 -12.51 -0.22 26.61
CA MET A 252 -13.22 -1.41 26.99
C MET A 252 -13.50 -1.38 28.48
N GLY A 253 -14.68 -1.86 28.87
CA GLY A 253 -14.90 -2.34 30.24
C GLY A 253 -14.05 -3.59 30.52
N LYS A 254 -14.33 -4.29 31.62
CA LYS A 254 -13.65 -5.55 31.93
C LYS A 254 -13.78 -6.51 30.73
N PRO A 255 -12.68 -6.99 30.14
CA PRO A 255 -12.75 -7.91 29.02
C PRO A 255 -13.48 -9.19 29.46
N SER A 256 -14.28 -9.78 28.57
CA SER A 256 -14.86 -11.09 28.84
C SER A 256 -13.74 -12.13 29.00
N ALA A 257 -14.03 -13.20 29.75
CA ALA A 257 -13.09 -14.30 29.91
C ALA A 257 -12.67 -14.85 28.54
N ILE A 258 -11.35 -15.07 28.36
CA ILE A 258 -10.80 -15.65 27.13
C ILE A 258 -11.27 -17.10 27.04
N ARG A 259 -11.97 -17.44 25.96
CA ARG A 259 -12.42 -18.82 25.70
C ARG A 259 -11.46 -19.49 24.71
N LYS A 260 -10.99 -20.68 25.03
CA LYS A 260 -10.20 -21.51 24.10
C LYS A 260 -11.16 -22.36 23.28
N LEU A 261 -10.98 -22.38 21.97
CA LEU A 261 -11.81 -23.16 21.04
C LEU A 261 -10.95 -24.18 20.30
N SER A 262 -11.53 -25.33 19.99
CA SER A 262 -10.93 -26.36 19.12
C SER A 262 -10.98 -25.95 17.65
N GLU A 263 -12.05 -25.26 17.24
CA GLU A 263 -12.31 -24.86 15.87
C GLU A 263 -13.05 -23.51 15.81
N LEU A 264 -13.15 -22.95 14.60
CA LEU A 264 -13.91 -21.73 14.36
C LEU A 264 -15.43 -22.04 14.35
N PRO A 265 -16.26 -21.34 15.15
CA PRO A 265 -17.70 -21.55 15.15
C PRO A 265 -18.33 -21.35 13.77
N ALA A 266 -19.26 -22.24 13.39
CA ALA A 266 -19.85 -22.28 12.05
C ALA A 266 -20.51 -20.96 11.62
N GLU A 267 -21.20 -20.28 12.53
CA GLU A 267 -21.85 -18.98 12.27
C GLU A 267 -20.83 -17.89 11.91
N ILE A 268 -19.74 -17.81 12.68
CA ILE A 268 -18.64 -16.86 12.41
C ILE A 268 -17.88 -17.25 11.15
N ALA A 269 -17.74 -18.55 10.87
CA ALA A 269 -17.13 -19.03 9.63
C ALA A 269 -17.97 -18.68 8.38
N ALA A 270 -19.31 -18.72 8.49
CA ALA A 270 -20.24 -18.47 7.40
C ALA A 270 -20.50 -16.97 7.15
N HIS A 271 -20.62 -16.17 8.23
CA HIS A 271 -21.10 -14.79 8.15
C HIS A 271 -20.12 -13.76 8.72
N GLY A 272 -19.12 -14.20 9.47
CA GLY A 272 -18.12 -13.33 10.05
C GLY A 272 -17.18 -12.73 9.01
N GLN A 273 -16.56 -11.62 9.38
CA GLN A 273 -15.46 -10.99 8.67
C GLN A 273 -14.13 -11.58 9.16
N CYS A 274 -13.16 -11.80 8.27
CA CYS A 274 -11.79 -12.15 8.64
C CYS A 274 -10.84 -11.08 8.14
N PHE A 275 -10.00 -10.59 9.05
CA PHE A 275 -8.98 -9.59 8.79
C PHE A 275 -7.62 -10.15 9.18
N SER A 276 -6.57 -9.80 8.44
CA SER A 276 -5.21 -10.03 8.96
C SER A 276 -5.09 -9.39 10.33
N TRP A 277 -4.62 -10.16 11.31
CA TRP A 277 -4.54 -9.67 12.68
C TRP A 277 -3.63 -8.44 12.84
N GLU A 278 -2.59 -8.31 12.01
CA GLU A 278 -1.62 -7.22 12.03
C GLU A 278 -2.31 -5.95 11.54
N VAL A 279 -3.05 -6.05 10.44
CA VAL A 279 -3.86 -4.94 9.89
C VAL A 279 -4.93 -4.51 10.90
N PHE A 280 -5.62 -5.47 11.51
CA PHE A 280 -6.69 -5.20 12.46
C PHE A 280 -6.14 -4.52 13.72
N ILE A 281 -5.13 -5.12 14.36
CA ILE A 281 -4.52 -4.58 15.59
C ILE A 281 -3.82 -3.25 15.33
N TRP A 282 -3.15 -3.08 14.20
CA TRP A 282 -2.57 -1.79 13.80
C TRP A 282 -3.62 -0.69 13.76
N ARG A 283 -4.75 -0.96 13.09
CA ARG A 283 -5.86 0.00 13.01
C ARG A 283 -6.45 0.31 14.39
N MET A 284 -6.58 -0.69 15.26
CA MET A 284 -7.06 -0.46 16.64
C MET A 284 -6.05 0.35 17.45
N GLY A 285 -4.76 0.06 17.33
CA GLY A 285 -3.68 0.78 18.00
C GLY A 285 -3.61 2.26 17.60
N LEU A 286 -3.83 2.56 16.32
CA LEU A 286 -3.99 3.95 15.88
C LEU A 286 -5.26 4.58 16.47
N ALA A 287 -6.39 3.88 16.43
CA ALA A 287 -7.67 4.41 16.89
C ALA A 287 -7.69 4.77 18.38
N CYS A 288 -7.05 3.95 19.24
CA CYS A 288 -7.01 4.21 20.68
C CYS A 288 -5.96 5.26 21.05
N SER A 289 -4.77 5.19 20.45
CA SER A 289 -3.69 6.12 20.77
C SER A 289 -4.02 7.53 20.29
N ARG A 290 -4.52 7.69 19.06
CA ARG A 290 -4.78 9.00 18.44
C ARG A 290 -3.54 9.92 18.50
N GLY A 291 -2.36 9.34 18.30
CA GLY A 291 -1.09 10.07 18.42
C GLY A 291 -0.59 10.30 19.84
N ARG A 292 -1.20 9.65 20.85
CA ARG A 292 -0.69 9.60 22.22
C ARG A 292 0.27 8.43 22.43
N LEU A 293 1.04 8.52 23.51
CA LEU A 293 2.03 7.52 23.90
C LEU A 293 1.47 6.58 24.97
N PRO A 294 1.80 5.27 24.96
CA PRO A 294 1.44 4.38 26.05
C PRO A 294 2.03 4.88 27.38
N GLU A 295 1.23 4.87 28.45
CA GLU A 295 1.71 5.15 29.81
C GLU A 295 2.90 4.25 30.18
N GLY A 296 3.86 4.80 30.93
CA GLY A 296 5.08 4.09 31.31
C GLY A 296 6.11 3.91 30.19
N THR A 297 5.86 4.41 28.97
CA THR A 297 6.87 4.36 27.89
C THR A 297 8.06 5.26 28.22
N SER A 298 9.26 4.68 28.24
CA SER A 298 10.50 5.46 28.32
C SER A 298 10.84 6.11 26.98
N LEU A 299 11.11 7.41 26.99
CA LEU A 299 11.49 8.17 25.80
C LEU A 299 12.93 7.89 25.32
N ASP A 300 13.77 7.37 26.22
CA ASP A 300 15.19 7.13 25.99
C ASP A 300 15.51 5.65 25.74
N GLN A 301 14.54 4.76 26.01
CA GLN A 301 14.62 3.36 25.63
C GLN A 301 14.69 3.24 24.11
N ARG A 302 15.62 2.41 23.61
CA ARG A 302 15.80 2.17 22.19
C ARG A 302 14.98 0.98 21.72
N PHE A 303 14.30 1.15 20.60
CA PHE A 303 13.44 0.15 19.99
C PHE A 303 13.92 -0.21 18.59
N VAL A 304 13.56 -1.40 18.13
CA VAL A 304 13.82 -1.89 16.77
C VAL A 304 12.55 -2.43 16.16
N LEU A 305 12.42 -2.25 14.84
CA LEU A 305 11.41 -2.97 14.06
C LEU A 305 11.94 -4.36 13.72
N LYS A 306 11.20 -5.41 14.09
CA LYS A 306 11.54 -6.81 13.75
C LYS A 306 11.62 -7.07 12.26
N ARG A 307 10.81 -6.36 11.49
CA ARG A 307 10.72 -6.44 10.03
C ARG A 307 10.10 -5.17 9.47
N TRP A 308 10.16 -5.00 8.15
CA TRP A 308 9.52 -3.89 7.49
C TRP A 308 8.00 -4.05 7.64
N PRO A 309 7.26 -3.05 8.15
CA PRO A 309 5.80 -3.15 8.23
C PRO A 309 5.22 -3.36 6.84
N ASN A 310 4.15 -4.14 6.69
CA ASN A 310 3.52 -4.29 5.39
C ASN A 310 2.70 -3.04 5.02
N LEU A 311 3.40 -1.95 4.70
CA LEU A 311 2.84 -0.64 4.40
C LEU A 311 1.86 -0.65 3.22
N THR A 312 1.85 -1.70 2.38
CA THR A 312 0.86 -1.88 1.30
C THR A 312 -0.49 -2.41 1.79
N ARG A 313 -0.58 -2.84 3.05
CA ARG A 313 -1.81 -3.36 3.68
C ARG A 313 -2.19 -2.61 4.97
N LEU A 314 -1.22 -2.01 5.64
CA LEU A 314 -1.45 -1.21 6.83
C LEU A 314 -2.07 0.14 6.49
N MET A 315 -2.85 0.68 7.43
CA MET A 315 -3.34 2.05 7.32
C MET A 315 -2.16 3.02 7.33
N LEU A 316 -2.03 3.81 6.26
CA LEU A 316 -0.93 4.74 6.09
C LEU A 316 -1.33 6.16 6.43
N PHE A 317 -0.41 6.83 7.14
CA PHE A 317 -0.46 8.24 7.46
C PHE A 317 0.88 8.90 7.10
N PRO A 318 0.95 10.24 7.05
CA PRO A 318 2.17 10.96 6.70
C PRO A 318 3.37 10.47 7.50
N HIS A 319 4.52 10.37 6.82
CA HIS A 319 5.82 10.00 7.41
C HIS A 319 5.96 8.56 7.92
N ALA A 320 4.92 7.71 7.88
CA ALA A 320 5.01 6.32 8.34
C ALA A 320 6.18 5.53 7.68
N THR A 321 6.43 5.75 6.39
CA THR A 321 7.57 5.16 5.66
C THR A 321 8.92 5.65 6.19
N ARG A 322 9.05 6.95 6.49
CA ARG A 322 10.30 7.54 7.03
C ARG A 322 10.58 7.04 8.45
N ILE A 323 9.54 6.96 9.28
CA ILE A 323 9.61 6.41 10.64
C ILE A 323 10.00 4.93 10.59
N SER A 324 9.39 4.15 9.69
CA SER A 324 9.74 2.74 9.48
C SER A 324 11.21 2.58 9.10
N ALA A 325 11.69 3.37 8.13
CA ALA A 325 13.07 3.33 7.69
C ALA A 325 14.07 3.64 8.82
N ALA A 326 13.74 4.60 9.69
CA ALA A 326 14.59 4.95 10.82
C ALA A 326 14.78 3.77 11.79
N TRP A 327 13.69 3.16 12.26
CA TRP A 327 13.72 2.03 13.21
C TRP A 327 14.18 0.71 12.59
N ILE A 328 14.14 0.56 11.26
CA ILE A 328 14.76 -0.58 10.59
C ILE A 328 16.26 -0.44 10.49
N SER A 329 16.74 0.79 10.29
CA SER A 329 18.15 1.02 10.02
C SER A 329 19.00 0.95 11.29
N ALA A 330 18.42 1.29 12.44
CA ALA A 330 19.11 1.27 13.72
C ALA A 330 18.14 1.17 14.92
N PRO A 331 18.59 0.62 16.07
CA PRO A 331 17.92 0.81 17.35
C PRO A 331 17.90 2.29 17.71
N LEU A 332 16.72 2.88 17.86
CA LEU A 332 16.55 4.30 18.15
C LEU A 332 15.50 4.52 19.23
N SER A 333 15.71 5.53 20.07
CA SER A 333 14.73 6.02 21.03
C SER A 333 13.71 6.96 20.39
N LEU A 334 12.64 7.27 21.11
CA LEU A 334 11.63 8.22 20.63
C LEU A 334 12.24 9.62 20.42
N ARG A 335 13.10 10.07 21.35
CA ARG A 335 13.81 11.35 21.21
C ARG A 335 14.70 11.37 19.98
N GLU A 336 15.48 10.32 19.76
CA GLU A 336 16.39 10.23 18.61
C GLU A 336 15.63 10.30 17.29
N ILE A 337 14.47 9.64 17.18
CA ILE A 337 13.63 9.72 15.98
C ILE A 337 13.05 11.12 15.78
N LEU A 338 12.52 11.73 16.84
CA LEU A 338 11.93 13.06 16.76
C LEU A 338 12.97 14.10 16.34
N SER A 339 14.16 14.06 16.96
CA SER A 339 15.28 14.94 16.59
C SER A 339 15.75 14.69 15.16
N ARG A 340 15.91 13.43 14.74
CA ARG A 340 16.47 13.07 13.43
C ARG A 340 15.52 13.36 12.27
N LEU A 341 14.21 13.13 12.45
CA LEU A 341 13.24 13.27 11.37
C LEU A 341 12.53 14.64 11.37
N SER A 342 12.62 15.39 12.48
CA SER A 342 11.98 16.68 12.69
C SER A 342 10.48 16.63 12.35
N LEU A 343 9.79 15.64 12.93
CA LEU A 343 8.37 15.38 12.70
C LEU A 343 7.55 15.75 13.93
N PRO A 344 6.28 16.16 13.75
CA PRO A 344 5.35 16.29 14.86
C PRO A 344 5.24 15.00 15.67
N GLN A 345 5.25 15.11 16.99
CA GLN A 345 5.30 14.01 17.95
C GLN A 345 4.21 12.99 17.72
N ARG A 346 3.00 13.48 17.44
CA ARG A 346 1.81 12.66 17.17
C ARG A 346 2.02 11.59 16.11
N TYR A 347 2.82 11.85 15.07
CA TYR A 347 3.09 10.86 14.02
C TYR A 347 3.99 9.73 14.51
N VAL A 348 5.02 10.07 15.28
CA VAL A 348 5.96 9.09 15.86
C VAL A 348 5.24 8.27 16.93
N PHE A 349 4.46 8.92 17.79
CA PHE A 349 3.69 8.26 18.85
C PHE A 349 2.59 7.36 18.29
N ALA A 350 1.85 7.79 17.26
CA ALA A 350 0.87 6.94 16.58
C ALA A 350 1.53 5.69 15.97
N PHE A 351 2.68 5.87 15.30
CA PHE A 351 3.44 4.73 14.75
C PHE A 351 3.90 3.79 15.85
N PHE A 352 4.50 4.34 16.92
CA PHE A 352 4.99 3.57 18.07
C PHE A 352 3.87 2.73 18.69
N SER A 353 2.73 3.35 19.00
CA SER A 353 1.57 2.68 19.60
C SER A 353 1.01 1.56 18.73
N ALA A 354 0.89 1.77 17.40
CA ALA A 354 0.40 0.73 16.50
C ALA A 354 1.42 -0.41 16.29
N ALA A 355 2.70 -0.07 16.17
CA ALA A 355 3.76 -1.05 15.94
C ALA A 355 4.05 -1.90 17.19
N THR A 356 3.95 -1.32 18.39
CA THR A 356 4.06 -2.06 19.65
C THR A 356 2.85 -2.97 19.88
N ALA A 357 1.62 -2.47 19.64
CA ALA A 357 0.40 -3.29 19.76
C ALA A 357 0.42 -4.53 18.85
N THR A 358 1.00 -4.41 17.65
CA THR A 358 1.16 -5.54 16.70
C THR A 358 2.36 -6.44 17.03
N GLY A 359 3.17 -6.09 18.03
CA GLY A 359 4.42 -6.79 18.37
C GLY A 359 5.52 -6.64 17.31
N LEU A 360 5.38 -5.69 16.39
CA LEU A 360 6.30 -5.41 15.30
C LEU A 360 7.50 -4.58 15.77
N LEU A 361 7.27 -3.64 16.69
CA LEU A 361 8.30 -2.86 17.37
C LEU A 361 8.57 -3.49 18.74
N VAL A 362 9.84 -3.70 19.06
CA VAL A 362 10.27 -4.31 20.33
C VAL A 362 11.47 -3.59 20.93
N ASP A 363 11.68 -3.79 22.22
CA ASP A 363 12.88 -3.31 22.91
C ASP A 363 14.11 -4.00 22.31
N ALA A 364 15.08 -3.19 21.88
CA ALA A 364 16.35 -3.64 21.32
C ALA A 364 17.11 -4.57 22.28
N LYS A 365 16.99 -4.36 23.61
CA LYS A 365 17.59 -5.21 24.64
C LYS A 365 17.01 -6.62 24.60
N THR A 366 15.70 -6.74 24.41
CA THR A 366 15.00 -8.04 24.40
C THR A 366 15.12 -8.79 23.08
N ASP A 367 15.28 -8.09 21.97
CA ASP A 367 15.42 -8.68 20.63
C ASP A 367 16.84 -9.22 20.38
N GLY A 368 17.80 -8.93 21.28
CA GLY A 368 19.21 -9.32 21.14
C GLY A 368 19.97 -8.51 20.08
N THR A 369 19.36 -7.46 19.51
CA THR A 369 19.95 -6.57 18.50
C THR A 369 20.87 -5.51 19.08
N VAL A 370 20.94 -5.38 20.40
CA VAL A 370 22.11 -4.79 21.06
C VAL A 370 23.28 -5.78 20.95
N ARG A 371 23.88 -5.86 19.74
CA ARG A 371 25.32 -6.07 19.69
C ARG A 371 25.91 -5.00 20.59
N LYS A 372 26.73 -5.42 21.57
CA LYS A 372 27.59 -4.55 22.38
C LYS A 372 27.94 -3.32 21.55
N GLU A 373 27.65 -2.14 22.07
CA GLU A 373 28.35 -0.94 21.65
C GLU A 373 29.85 -1.25 21.86
N GLU A 374 30.46 -1.79 20.81
CA GLU A 374 31.90 -1.95 20.74
C GLU A 374 32.44 -0.54 20.72
N LYS A 375 33.14 -0.21 21.81
CA LYS A 375 34.17 0.82 21.83
C LYS A 375 34.81 0.89 20.45
N ALA A 376 34.86 2.09 19.89
CA ALA A 376 35.66 2.39 18.72
C ALA A 376 37.03 1.71 18.86
N SER A 377 37.21 0.62 18.12
CA SER A 377 38.50 0.00 17.88
C SER A 377 38.58 -0.18 16.37
N ASP A 378 39.50 0.57 15.79
CA ASP A 378 39.89 0.50 14.40
C ASP A 378 40.37 -0.92 14.09
N GLN A 379 39.53 -1.76 13.48
CA GLN A 379 39.96 -2.75 12.51
C GLN A 379 38.92 -3.00 11.40
N PRO A 380 39.34 -3.10 10.13
CA PRO A 380 38.42 -3.21 9.01
C PRO A 380 37.86 -4.64 8.91
N SER A 381 36.57 -4.80 9.22
CA SER A 381 35.89 -6.08 9.11
C SER A 381 35.75 -6.56 7.65
N GLN A 382 36.05 -7.85 7.46
CA GLN A 382 36.19 -8.59 6.19
C GLN A 382 34.97 -8.53 5.22
N ARG A 383 33.85 -7.93 5.60
CA ARG A 383 32.67 -7.78 4.74
C ARG A 383 32.82 -6.69 3.67
N ARG A 384 33.81 -5.81 3.79
CA ARG A 384 34.16 -4.82 2.75
C ARG A 384 34.82 -5.45 1.51
N GLY A 385 35.39 -6.66 1.60
CA GLY A 385 36.13 -7.29 0.50
C GLY A 385 35.27 -7.85 -0.63
N LEU A 386 34.09 -8.40 -0.31
CA LEU A 386 33.21 -9.04 -1.29
C LEU A 386 32.50 -8.02 -2.20
N PHE A 387 32.00 -6.94 -1.63
CA PHE A 387 31.39 -5.85 -2.40
C PHE A 387 32.41 -5.11 -3.26
N LYS A 388 33.64 -4.93 -2.77
CA LYS A 388 34.73 -4.31 -3.55
C LYS A 388 35.18 -5.21 -4.71
N ARG A 389 35.16 -6.54 -4.57
CA ARG A 389 35.39 -7.49 -5.68
C ARG A 389 34.28 -7.44 -6.72
N LEU A 390 33.00 -7.37 -6.31
CA LEU A 390 31.86 -7.26 -7.23
C LEU A 390 31.86 -5.94 -8.02
N LEU A 391 32.14 -4.81 -7.35
CA LEU A 391 32.28 -3.51 -8.00
C LEU A 391 33.47 -3.48 -8.97
N LYS A 392 34.60 -4.10 -8.61
CA LYS A 392 35.77 -4.19 -9.50
C LYS A 392 35.48 -5.02 -10.76
N THR A 393 34.67 -6.08 -10.65
CA THR A 393 34.25 -6.88 -11.81
C THR A 393 33.30 -6.13 -12.74
N LEU A 394 32.42 -5.27 -12.18
CA LEU A 394 31.51 -4.45 -12.97
C LEU A 394 32.23 -3.29 -13.68
N TYR A 395 33.19 -2.64 -13.01
CA TYR A 395 34.01 -1.61 -13.64
C TYR A 395 34.96 -2.17 -14.72
N ARG A 396 35.45 -3.40 -14.56
CA ARG A 396 36.31 -4.05 -15.58
C ARG A 396 35.54 -4.43 -16.84
N LYS A 397 34.22 -4.65 -16.75
CA LYS A 397 33.36 -4.93 -17.92
C LYS A 397 32.91 -3.69 -18.70
N GLN A 398 33.15 -2.48 -18.20
CA GLN A 398 32.88 -1.23 -18.92
C GLN A 398 34.12 -0.64 -19.63
N GLY A 399 35.31 -1.21 -19.41
CA GLY A 399 36.56 -0.77 -20.06
C GLY A 399 36.91 -1.50 -21.36
N ASP A 400 36.33 -2.67 -21.63
CA ASP A 400 36.65 -3.50 -22.81
C ASP A 400 35.66 -3.33 -23.98
N ASN A 401 34.84 -2.27 -23.98
CA ASN A 401 33.90 -1.98 -25.07
C ASN A 401 34.15 -0.62 -25.76
N GLN A 402 35.36 -0.09 -25.60
CA GLN A 402 35.93 0.99 -26.43
C GLN A 402 37.40 0.66 -26.71
N ALA A 403 37.62 -0.25 -27.65
CA ALA A 403 38.84 -0.38 -28.44
C ALA A 403 38.46 -0.94 -29.81
#